data_AF-A0A8J7L2V7-F1
#
_entry.id   AF-A0A8J7L2V7-F1
#
_cell.length_a   1.000
_cell.length_b   1.000
_cell.length_c   1.000
_cell.angle_alpha   90.00
_cell.angle_beta   90.00
_cell.angle_gamma   90.00
#
_symmetry.space_group_name_H-M   'P 1'
#
loop_
_entity.id
_entity.type
_entity.pdbx_description
1 polymer ?
#
loop_
_entity_poly.entity_id
_entity_poly.type
_entity_poly.pdbx_seq_one_letter_code
_entity_poly.pdbx_strand_id
1 'polypeptide(L)'
;MICTAKEFATGIRGHWGIENCLHWVKDVVFKEDNSTIRMGNASANLSILRAIALNILRRNGHTSITIAQRFISHDIDKLLHLMKVKQPWGRRCVNKSGNCKGALAFLRLMIF
;
A
#
# COMPACT_ATOMS: atom_id res chain seq x y z
N MET A 1 -12.32 17.51 35.82
CA MET A 1 -13.17 17.03 34.72
C MET A 1 -13.36 15.53 34.94
N ILE A 2 -14.50 15.13 35.53
CA ILE A 2 -14.76 13.72 35.84
C ILE A 2 -15.70 13.21 34.75
N CYS A 3 -15.19 12.37 33.86
CA CYS A 3 -16.00 11.69 32.85
C CYS A 3 -16.83 10.58 33.50
N THR A 4 -18.06 10.41 33.01
CA THR A 4 -18.98 9.39 33.51
C THR A 4 -18.53 8.00 33.05
N ALA A 5 -18.90 6.94 33.80
CA ALA A 5 -18.55 5.56 33.45
C ALA A 5 -18.98 5.17 32.01
N LYS A 6 -20.07 5.75 31.51
CA LYS A 6 -20.56 5.54 30.14
C LYS A 6 -19.66 6.17 29.07
N GLU A 7 -19.17 7.38 29.32
CA GLU A 7 -18.21 8.05 28.42
C GLU A 7 -16.89 7.28 28.36
N PHE A 8 -16.42 6.81 29.52
CA PHE A 8 -15.21 5.99 29.60
C PHE A 8 -15.35 4.67 28.83
N ALA A 9 -16.47 3.96 29.00
CA ALA A 9 -16.73 2.72 28.27
C ALA A 9 -16.82 2.95 26.74
N THR A 10 -17.37 4.09 26.31
CA THR A 10 -17.43 4.46 24.89
C THR A 10 -16.04 4.74 24.33
N GLY A 11 -15.21 5.46 25.08
CA GLY A 11 -13.80 5.71 24.73
C GLY A 11 -12.99 4.42 24.60
N ILE A 12 -13.13 3.50 25.56
CA ILE A 12 -12.48 2.17 25.50
C ILE A 12 -12.87 1.43 24.22
N ARG A 13 -14.17 1.34 23.91
CA ARG A 13 -14.61 0.64 22.68
C ARG A 13 -14.09 1.31 21.41
N GLY A 14 -14.07 2.64 21.36
CA GLY A 14 -13.49 3.38 20.24
C GLY A 14 -12.00 3.09 20.06
N HIS A 15 -11.25 3.07 21.16
CA HIS A 15 -9.83 2.73 21.16
C HIS A 15 -9.58 1.31 20.65
N TRP A 16 -10.32 0.30 21.15
CA TRP A 16 -10.24 -1.07 20.64
C TRP A 16 -10.63 -1.19 19.16
N GLY A 17 -11.56 -0.36 18.69
CA GLY A 17 -11.90 -0.28 17.27
C GLY A 17 -10.71 0.11 16.40
N ILE A 18 -9.92 1.09 16.85
CA ILE A 18 -8.71 1.54 16.16
C ILE A 18 -7.65 0.43 16.15
N GLU A 19 -7.37 -0.15 17.33
CA GLU A 19 -6.42 -1.25 17.49
C GLU A 19 -6.78 -2.43 16.56
N ASN A 20 -8.04 -2.87 16.60
CA ASN A 20 -8.51 -4.01 15.81
C ASN A 20 -8.49 -3.73 14.30
N CYS A 21 -8.82 -2.50 13.88
CA CYS A 21 -8.83 -2.18 12.45
C CYS A 21 -7.42 -1.95 11.89
N LEU A 22 -6.49 -1.40 12.66
CA LEU A 22 -5.16 -1.03 12.17
C LEU A 22 -4.11 -2.08 12.51
N HIS A 23 -3.98 -2.46 13.79
CA HIS A 23 -2.91 -3.33 14.27
C HIS A 23 -3.10 -4.76 13.77
N TRP A 24 -4.30 -5.34 13.90
CA TRP A 24 -4.54 -6.70 13.40
C TRP A 24 -4.17 -6.87 11.92
N VAL A 25 -4.46 -5.88 11.08
CA VAL A 25 -4.08 -5.90 9.66
C VAL A 25 -2.55 -5.82 9.50
N LYS A 26 -1.88 -4.96 10.26
CA LYS A 26 -0.42 -4.84 10.23
C LYS A 26 0.27 -6.14 10.67
N ASP A 27 -0.23 -6.77 11.71
CA ASP A 27 0.37 -7.96 12.30
C ASP A 27 0.11 -9.19 11.43
N VAL A 28 -1.14 -9.38 10.96
CA VAL A 28 -1.53 -10.59 10.23
C VAL A 28 -1.29 -10.49 8.73
N VAL A 29 -1.67 -9.37 8.11
CA VAL A 29 -1.61 -9.20 6.65
C VAL A 29 -0.22 -8.74 6.21
N PHE A 30 0.34 -7.75 6.91
CA PHE A 30 1.68 -7.23 6.61
C PHE A 30 2.81 -7.93 7.36
N LYS A 31 2.47 -8.89 8.25
CA LYS A 31 3.43 -9.71 9.00
C LYS A 31 4.48 -8.86 9.71
N GLU A 32 4.05 -7.75 10.31
CA GLU A 32 4.93 -6.79 10.98
C GLU A 32 5.75 -7.45 12.09
N ASP A 33 5.12 -8.26 12.95
CA ASP A 33 5.79 -9.01 14.04
C ASP A 33 6.86 -9.98 13.56
N ASN A 34 6.65 -10.58 12.38
CA ASN A 34 7.60 -11.52 11.78
C ASN A 34 8.73 -10.81 11.01
N SER A 35 8.73 -9.48 10.97
CA SER A 35 9.76 -8.72 10.26
C SER A 35 11.06 -8.68 11.06
N THR A 36 12.15 -9.14 10.44
CA THR A 36 13.50 -9.12 11.03
C THR A 36 14.21 -7.78 10.85
N ILE A 37 13.53 -6.78 10.30
CA ILE A 37 14.09 -5.45 9.99
C ILE A 37 14.24 -4.67 11.30
N ARG A 38 15.47 -4.65 11.85
CA ARG A 38 15.79 -4.02 13.15
C ARG A 38 16.86 -2.94 13.08
N MET A 39 17.27 -2.54 11.87
CA MET A 39 18.37 -1.60 11.68
C MET A 39 17.88 -0.15 11.71
N GLY A 40 18.40 0.65 12.65
CA GLY A 40 18.12 2.07 12.75
C GLY A 40 16.62 2.39 12.76
N ASN A 41 16.19 3.34 11.94
CA ASN A 41 14.79 3.77 11.83
C ASN A 41 13.95 2.92 10.85
N ALA A 42 14.46 1.78 10.38
CA ALA A 42 13.79 1.00 9.35
C ALA A 42 12.43 0.44 9.80
N SER A 43 12.30 0.03 11.06
CA SER A 43 11.02 -0.44 11.63
C SER A 43 9.95 0.66 11.63
N ALA A 44 10.30 1.86 12.10
CA ALA A 44 9.41 3.01 12.12
C ALA A 44 9.00 3.45 10.71
N ASN A 45 9.96 3.57 9.79
CA ASN A 45 9.70 3.92 8.40
C ASN A 45 8.75 2.91 7.74
N LEU A 46 8.99 1.61 7.97
CA LEU A 46 8.16 0.55 7.41
C LEU A 46 6.74 0.57 7.99
N SER A 47 6.59 0.87 9.28
CA SER A 47 5.26 0.98 9.90
C SER A 47 4.46 2.16 9.32
N ILE A 48 5.12 3.28 9.02
CA ILE A 48 4.50 4.43 8.33
C ILE A 48 4.10 4.04 6.90
N LEU A 49 4.98 3.37 6.14
CA LEU A 49 4.68 2.92 4.77
C LEU A 49 3.49 1.97 4.73
N ARG A 50 3.41 1.02 5.68
CA ARG A 50 2.27 0.11 5.82
C ARG A 50 0.98 0.86 6.12
N ALA A 51 1.02 1.86 7.00
CA ALA A 51 -0.13 2.71 7.29
C ALA A 51 -0.61 3.48 6.05
N ILE A 52 0.32 4.04 5.26
CA ILE A 52 0.00 4.72 4.00
C ILE A 52 -0.65 3.73 3.01
N ALA A 53 -0.05 2.56 2.81
CA ALA A 53 -0.58 1.54 1.92
C ALA A 53 -1.99 1.12 2.32
N LEU A 54 -2.23 0.86 3.61
CA LEU A 54 -3.55 0.50 4.13
C LEU A 54 -4.59 1.60 3.87
N ASN A 55 -4.23 2.87 4.10
CA ASN A 55 -5.12 4.01 3.85
C ASN A 55 -5.46 4.14 2.36
N ILE A 56 -4.52 3.90 1.45
CA ILE A 56 -4.77 3.90 0.01
C ILE A 56 -5.75 2.79 -0.37
N LEU A 57 -5.56 1.57 0.16
CA LEU A 57 -6.44 0.44 -0.14
C LEU A 57 -7.88 0.70 0.35
N ARG A 58 -8.02 1.24 1.56
CA ARG A 58 -9.32 1.62 2.13
C ARG A 58 -10.01 2.72 1.33
N ARG A 59 -9.26 3.74 0.93
CA ARG A 59 -9.78 4.85 0.13
C ARG A 59 -10.28 4.41 -1.24
N ASN A 60 -9.70 3.35 -1.80
CA ASN A 60 -10.13 2.73 -3.06
C ASN A 60 -11.24 1.69 -2.89
N GLY A 61 -11.81 1.53 -1.69
CA GLY A 61 -12.99 0.69 -1.45
C GLY A 61 -12.72 -0.81 -1.41
N HIS A 62 -11.47 -1.24 -1.22
CA HIS A 62 -11.17 -2.66 -1.08
C HIS A 62 -11.69 -3.21 0.26
N THR A 63 -12.63 -4.16 0.19
CA THR A 63 -13.24 -4.80 1.36
C THR A 63 -12.29 -5.77 2.06
N SER A 64 -11.47 -6.49 1.30
CA SER A 64 -10.44 -7.39 1.82
C SER A 64 -9.05 -6.88 1.45
N ILE A 65 -8.27 -6.54 2.48
CA ILE A 65 -6.91 -6.02 2.32
C ILE A 65 -5.95 -7.11 1.84
N THR A 66 -6.14 -8.36 2.25
CA THR A 66 -5.35 -9.51 1.79
C THR A 66 -5.53 -9.79 0.30
N ILE A 67 -6.77 -9.71 -0.20
CA ILE A 67 -7.05 -9.88 -1.64
C ILE A 67 -6.45 -8.71 -2.43
N ALA A 68 -6.65 -7.48 -1.95
CA ALA A 68 -6.11 -6.29 -2.59
C ALA A 68 -4.58 -6.32 -2.67
N GLN A 69 -3.91 -6.71 -1.57
CA GLN A 69 -2.46 -6.88 -1.54
C GLN A 69 -2.01 -7.88 -2.61
N ARG A 70 -2.58 -9.09 -2.65
CA ARG A 70 -2.21 -10.13 -3.65
C ARG A 70 -2.39 -9.65 -5.09
N PHE A 71 -3.48 -8.93 -5.35
CA PHE A 71 -3.81 -8.40 -6.67
C PHE A 71 -2.84 -7.30 -7.13
N ILE A 72 -2.41 -6.44 -6.21
CA ILE A 72 -1.55 -5.28 -6.51
C ILE A 72 -0.06 -5.68 -6.48
N SER A 73 0.34 -6.66 -5.66
CA SER A 73 1.74 -7.05 -5.49
C SER A 73 2.45 -7.46 -6.79
N HIS A 74 1.71 -7.93 -7.80
CA HIS A 74 2.27 -8.41 -9.07
C HIS A 74 2.08 -7.43 -10.24
N ASP A 75 1.51 -6.24 -10.01
CA ASP A 75 1.17 -5.29 -11.08
C ASP A 75 1.43 -3.84 -10.65
N ILE A 76 2.61 -3.34 -11.03
CA ILE A 76 3.06 -1.99 -10.72
C ILE A 76 2.17 -0.93 -11.42
N ASP A 77 1.64 -1.22 -12.59
CA ASP A 77 0.81 -0.25 -13.33
C ASP A 77 -0.54 -0.04 -12.63
N LYS A 78 -1.14 -1.11 -12.09
CA LYS A 78 -2.33 -1.01 -11.23
C LYS A 78 -2.05 -0.25 -9.93
N LEU A 79 -0.89 -0.47 -9.30
CA LEU A 79 -0.48 0.29 -8.12
C LEU A 79 -0.38 1.80 -8.42
N LEU A 80 0.28 2.17 -9.53
CA LEU A 80 0.42 3.56 -9.94
C LEU A 80 -0.93 4.21 -10.26
N HIS A 81 -1.83 3.45 -10.88
CA HIS A 81 -3.20 3.89 -11.13
C HIS A 81 -3.97 4.19 -9.83
N LEU A 82 -3.86 3.31 -8.82
CA LEU A 82 -4.48 3.49 -7.51
C LEU A 82 -3.95 4.72 -6.76
N MET A 83 -2.67 5.06 -6.95
CA MET A 83 -2.05 6.25 -6.37
C MET A 83 -2.38 7.54 -7.14
N LYS A 84 -3.11 7.45 -8.26
CA LYS A 84 -3.36 8.56 -9.20
C LYS A 84 -2.07 9.28 -9.63
N VAL A 85 -0.95 8.57 -9.63
CA VAL A 85 0.33 9.11 -10.06
C VAL A 85 0.36 9.04 -11.59
N LYS A 86 0.42 10.19 -12.25
CA LYS A 86 0.69 10.25 -13.68
C LYS A 86 2.10 9.68 -13.90
N GLN A 87 2.22 8.61 -14.67
CA GLN A 87 3.53 8.01 -14.90
C GLN A 87 4.48 9.08 -15.49
N PRO A 88 5.69 9.30 -14.92
CA PRO A 88 6.55 10.43 -15.30
C PRO A 88 7.09 10.32 -16.73
N TRP A 89 7.15 9.08 -17.24
CA TRP A 89 7.63 8.76 -18.58
C TRP A 89 6.52 8.00 -19.28
N GLY A 90 5.93 8.61 -20.31
CA GLY A 90 4.80 8.02 -21.05
C GLY A 90 5.16 6.65 -21.61
N ARG A 91 4.62 5.57 -21.01
CA ARG A 91 4.65 4.25 -21.63
C ARG A 91 3.69 4.26 -22.82
N ARG A 92 4.32 4.36 -23.99
CA ARG A 92 4.04 3.65 -25.24
C ARG A 92 2.87 2.66 -25.12
N CYS A 93 1.89 2.86 -26.00
CA CYS A 93 0.69 2.05 -26.17
C CYS A 93 0.95 0.56 -25.94
N VAL A 94 0.53 0.03 -24.79
CA VAL A 94 0.34 -1.41 -24.60
C VAL A 94 -1.10 -1.69 -25.00
N ASN A 95 -1.28 -2.23 -26.21
CA ASN A 95 -2.55 -2.83 -26.60
C ASN A 95 -2.76 -4.14 -25.80
N LYS A 96 -4.03 -4.51 -25.59
CA LYS A 96 -4.48 -5.65 -24.76
C LYS A 96 -3.92 -7.04 -25.15
N SER A 97 -3.04 -7.12 -26.15
CA SER A 97 -2.42 -8.33 -26.69
C SER A 97 -0.91 -8.45 -26.45
N GLY A 98 -0.29 -7.55 -25.67
CA GLY A 98 1.06 -7.77 -25.12
C GLY A 98 2.20 -7.83 -26.15
N ASN A 99 2.07 -7.20 -27.32
CA ASN A 99 3.14 -7.20 -28.33
C ASN A 99 3.67 -5.79 -28.61
N CYS A 100 4.80 -5.45 -27.99
CA CYS A 100 5.47 -4.16 -28.16
C CYS A 100 6.42 -4.19 -29.37
N LYS A 101 5.91 -3.90 -30.57
CA LYS A 101 6.77 -3.55 -31.71
C LYS A 101 7.32 -2.14 -31.50
N GLY A 102 8.53 -2.01 -30.95
CA GLY A 102 9.19 -0.71 -30.89
C GLY A 102 10.40 -0.55 -29.98
N ALA A 103 11.08 -1.63 -29.57
CA ALA A 103 12.25 -1.52 -28.69
C ALA A 103 13.57 -1.19 -29.42
N LEU A 104 13.61 -1.16 -30.74
CA LEU A 104 14.88 -1.08 -31.50
C LEU A 104 15.28 0.33 -32.01
N ALA A 105 14.52 1.38 -31.69
CA ALA A 105 14.84 2.73 -32.17
C ALA A 105 15.79 3.53 -31.25
N PHE A 106 15.97 3.13 -29.99
CA PHE A 106 16.69 3.95 -28.99
C PHE A 106 18.12 3.48 -28.66
N LEU A 107 18.51 2.28 -29.08
CA LEU A 107 19.86 1.75 -28.86
C LEU A 107 20.87 2.12 -29.98
N ARG A 108 20.45 2.89 -30.98
CA ARG A 108 21.32 3.29 -32.11
C ARG A 108 21.91 4.71 -31.97
N LEU A 109 21.64 5.44 -30.89
CA LEU A 109 22.11 6.82 -30.71
C LEU A 109 22.93 7.08 -29.43
N MET A 110 23.33 6.02 -28.70
CA MET A 110 24.24 6.16 -27.54
C MET A 110 25.54 5.37 -27.67
N ILE A 111 25.89 4.88 -28.87
CA ILE A 111 27.20 4.27 -29.17
C ILE A 111 27.88 4.92 -30.39
N PHE A 112 27.53 6.16 -30.75
CA PHE A 112 28.37 7.04 -31.55
C PHE A 112 28.21 8.48 -31.08
#